data_AF-A0A2Z4FQD9-F1
#
_entry.id   AF-A0A2Z4FQD9-F1
#
_cell.length_a   1.000
_cell.length_b   1.000
_cell.length_c   1.000
_cell.angle_alpha   90.00
_cell.angle_beta   90.00
_cell.angle_gamma   90.00
#
_symmetry.space_group_name_H-M   'P 1'
#
loop_
_entity.id
_entity.type
_entity.pdbx_description
1 polymer ?
#
loop_
_entity_poly.entity_id
_entity_poly.type
_entity_poly.pdbx_seq_one_letter_code
_entity_poly.pdbx_strand_id
1 'polypeptide(L)'
;MHSSWFLAFHIIGIIMWMGGLFGLTMHAAIHTKLKDAPLDEMAGYETKSYFMGALPGMILTVGAGLALLFGNPAGVGYFLKADGIYGTTFHVKLLLVVILIVIDQVFLYKMRTFHKNGVGNRKAFMAMHGSIGLCFIIIVILMMTRVLA
;
A
#
# COMPACT_ATOMS: atom_id res chain seq x y z
N MET A 1 -2.36 1.23 -28.21
CA MET A 1 -2.58 2.54 -27.56
C MET A 1 -3.40 2.48 -26.26
N HIS A 2 -4.04 1.36 -25.88
CA HIS A 2 -4.85 1.30 -24.64
C HIS A 2 -4.07 1.06 -23.32
N SER A 3 -2.86 0.48 -23.33
CA SER A 3 -2.12 0.18 -22.08
C SER A 3 -1.58 1.40 -21.33
N SER A 4 -1.33 2.52 -22.00
CA SER A 4 -0.70 3.69 -21.36
C SER A 4 -1.58 4.36 -20.30
N TRP A 5 -2.91 4.31 -20.49
CA TRP A 5 -3.86 4.88 -19.53
C TRP A 5 -3.92 4.08 -18.23
N PHE A 6 -3.94 2.75 -18.31
CA PHE A 6 -3.90 1.90 -17.12
C PHE A 6 -2.59 2.06 -16.35
N LEU A 7 -1.46 2.28 -17.05
CA LEU A 7 -0.20 2.60 -16.40
C LEU A 7 -0.28 3.93 -15.64
N ALA A 8 -0.85 4.97 -16.25
CA ALA A 8 -1.05 6.25 -15.57
C ALA A 8 -1.94 6.10 -14.32
N PHE A 9 -3.08 5.41 -14.43
CA PHE A 9 -3.95 5.15 -13.28
C PHE A 9 -3.26 4.33 -12.18
N HIS A 10 -2.45 3.34 -12.56
CA HIS A 10 -1.69 2.54 -11.61
C HIS A 10 -0.70 3.39 -10.80
N ILE A 11 0.06 4.26 -11.48
CA ILE A 11 1.03 5.18 -10.85
C ILE A 11 0.30 6.18 -9.94
N ILE A 12 -0.80 6.78 -10.42
CA ILE A 12 -1.60 7.72 -9.62
C ILE A 12 -2.14 7.02 -8.37
N GLY A 13 -2.67 5.81 -8.51
CA GLY A 13 -3.14 5.00 -7.39
C GLY A 13 -2.01 4.75 -6.38
N ILE A 14 -0.80 4.42 -6.85
CA ILE A 14 0.34 4.14 -5.98
C ILE A 14 0.66 5.37 -5.13
N ILE A 15 0.70 6.54 -5.75
CA ILE A 15 0.99 7.81 -5.07
C ILE A 15 -0.09 8.10 -4.02
N MET A 16 -1.37 7.93 -4.37
CA MET A 16 -2.49 8.12 -3.43
C MET A 16 -2.42 7.14 -2.25
N TRP A 17 -2.17 5.86 -2.53
CA TRP A 17 -2.10 4.82 -1.51
C TRP A 17 -0.90 5.04 -0.58
N MET A 18 0.27 5.29 -1.15
CA MET A 18 1.52 5.57 -0.42
C MET A 18 1.38 6.82 0.46
N GLY A 19 0.92 7.93 -0.13
CA GLY A 19 0.74 9.19 0.60
C GLY A 19 -0.30 9.06 1.71
N GLY A 20 -1.41 8.37 1.43
CA GLY A 20 -2.45 8.07 2.42
C GLY A 20 -1.91 7.26 3.61
N LEU A 21 -1.23 6.15 3.34
CA LEU A 21 -0.66 5.28 4.37
C LEU A 21 0.40 5.97 5.22
N PHE A 22 1.33 6.71 4.60
CA PHE A 22 2.36 7.44 5.35
C PHE A 22 1.77 8.55 6.21
N GLY A 23 0.84 9.33 5.65
CA GLY A 23 0.15 10.38 6.39
C GLY A 23 -0.61 9.82 7.59
N LEU A 24 -1.38 8.76 7.37
CA LEU A 24 -2.18 8.11 8.41
C LEU A 24 -1.35 7.49 9.52
N THR A 25 -0.30 6.75 9.18
CA THR A 25 0.55 6.10 10.19
C THR A 25 1.30 7.11 11.04
N MET A 26 1.74 8.23 10.44
CA MET A 26 2.37 9.33 11.16
C MET A 26 1.36 10.06 12.05
N HIS A 27 0.17 10.39 11.54
CA HIS A 27 -0.90 11.00 12.32
C HIS A 27 -1.32 10.12 13.50
N ALA A 28 -1.57 8.83 13.27
CA ALA A 28 -1.92 7.89 14.33
C ALA A 28 -0.80 7.80 15.40
N ALA A 29 0.47 7.80 14.98
CA ALA A 29 1.60 7.81 15.91
C ALA A 29 1.67 9.09 16.76
N ILE A 30 1.30 10.25 16.20
CA ILE A 30 1.20 11.52 16.94
C ILE A 30 -0.02 11.49 17.89
N HIS A 31 -1.17 11.02 17.41
CA HIS A 31 -2.41 10.92 18.18
C HIS A 31 -2.21 10.12 19.47
N THR A 32 -1.43 9.03 19.44
CA THR A 32 -1.11 8.26 20.68
C THR A 32 -0.38 9.06 21.78
N LYS A 33 0.21 10.23 21.47
CA LYS A 33 0.90 11.09 22.45
C LYS A 33 0.03 12.20 23.00
N LEU A 34 -1.06 12.54 22.33
CA LEU A 34 -1.93 13.64 22.72
C LEU A 34 -2.92 13.12 23.77
N LYS A 35 -2.89 13.74 24.96
CA LYS A 35 -3.80 13.39 26.07
C LYS A 35 -4.98 14.37 26.20
N ASP A 36 -4.77 15.61 25.79
CA ASP A 36 -5.73 16.72 25.96
C ASP A 36 -6.35 17.20 24.64
N ALA A 37 -6.14 16.47 23.55
CA ALA A 37 -6.70 16.80 22.23
C ALA A 37 -8.13 16.24 22.07
N PRO A 38 -8.95 16.79 21.14
CA PRO A 38 -10.23 16.19 20.79
C PRO A 38 -10.03 14.84 20.06
N LEU A 39 -9.85 13.77 20.84
CA LEU A 39 -9.49 12.43 20.35
C LEU A 39 -10.54 11.87 19.37
N ASP A 40 -11.81 12.17 19.59
CA ASP A 40 -12.92 11.72 18.74
C ASP A 40 -12.88 12.38 17.34
N GLU A 41 -12.56 13.68 17.27
CA GLU A 41 -12.40 14.39 15.99
C GLU A 41 -11.20 13.86 15.22
N MET A 42 -10.09 13.56 15.92
CA MET A 42 -8.90 12.96 15.32
C MET A 42 -9.18 11.55 14.80
N ALA A 43 -9.91 10.73 15.56
CA ALA A 43 -10.34 9.40 15.13
C ALA A 43 -11.25 9.45 13.89
N GLY A 44 -12.16 10.42 13.84
CA GLY A 44 -13.00 10.70 12.68
C GLY A 44 -12.18 11.10 11.45
N TYR A 45 -11.19 11.98 11.63
CA TYR A 45 -10.28 12.39 10.56
C TYR A 45 -9.44 11.22 10.03
N GLU A 46 -8.88 10.39 10.91
CA GLU A 46 -8.07 9.24 10.53
C GLU A 46 -8.90 8.20 9.76
N THR A 47 -10.11 7.92 10.24
CA THR A 47 -11.03 7.01 9.53
C THR A 47 -11.41 7.57 8.16
N LYS A 48 -11.79 8.84 8.09
CA LYS A 48 -12.17 9.48 6.82
C LYS A 48 -11.00 9.52 5.83
N SER A 49 -9.79 9.85 6.30
CA SER A 49 -8.59 9.89 5.48
C SER A 49 -8.20 8.50 4.94
N TYR A 50 -8.43 7.43 5.70
CA TYR A 50 -8.26 6.07 5.20
C TYR A 50 -9.27 5.74 4.10
N PHE A 51 -10.56 5.92 4.36
CA PHE A 51 -11.63 5.54 3.42
C PHE A 51 -11.69 6.43 2.17
N MET A 52 -11.32 7.70 2.27
CA MET A 52 -11.35 8.64 1.15
C MET A 52 -9.99 8.84 0.47
N GLY A 53 -8.89 8.40 1.08
CA GLY A 53 -7.53 8.60 0.55
C GLY A 53 -6.82 7.28 0.26
N ALA A 54 -6.44 6.55 1.30
CA ALA A 54 -5.62 5.34 1.16
C ALA A 54 -6.35 4.20 0.43
N LEU A 55 -7.60 3.92 0.81
CA LEU A 55 -8.41 2.85 0.24
C LEU A 55 -8.69 3.02 -1.26
N PRO A 56 -9.17 4.17 -1.76
CA PRO A 56 -9.37 4.35 -3.20
C PRO A 56 -8.05 4.31 -3.97
N GLY A 57 -6.95 4.78 -3.38
CA GLY A 57 -5.60 4.62 -3.95
C GLY A 57 -5.25 3.15 -4.14
N MET A 58 -5.42 2.32 -3.10
CA MET A 58 -5.18 0.87 -3.17
C MET A 58 -6.02 0.21 -4.26
N ILE A 59 -7.33 0.48 -4.29
CA ILE A 59 -8.25 -0.09 -5.29
C ILE A 59 -7.82 0.30 -6.70
N LEU A 60 -7.47 1.57 -6.91
CA LEU A 60 -7.02 2.07 -8.22
C LEU A 60 -5.71 1.42 -8.65
N THR A 61 -4.72 1.32 -7.75
CA THR A 61 -3.44 0.64 -7.99
C THR A 61 -3.67 -0.81 -8.38
N VAL A 62 -4.37 -1.57 -7.54
CA VAL A 62 -4.56 -3.01 -7.74
C VAL A 62 -5.39 -3.27 -8.99
N GLY A 63 -6.50 -2.54 -9.17
CA GLY A 63 -7.37 -2.67 -10.34
C GLY A 63 -6.66 -2.34 -11.65
N ALA A 64 -5.93 -1.23 -11.71
CA ALA A 64 -5.17 -0.85 -12.90
C ALA A 64 -3.98 -1.79 -13.16
N GLY A 65 -3.34 -2.29 -12.10
CA GLY A 65 -2.26 -3.29 -12.20
C GLY A 65 -2.76 -4.63 -12.77
N LEU A 66 -3.91 -5.10 -12.32
CA LEU A 66 -4.58 -6.29 -12.86
C LEU A 66 -5.03 -6.06 -14.32
N ALA A 67 -5.56 -4.87 -14.64
CA ALA A 67 -5.94 -4.55 -16.01
C ALA A 67 -4.73 -4.54 -16.97
N LEU A 68 -3.57 -4.04 -16.54
CA LEU A 68 -2.32 -4.11 -17.32
C LEU A 68 -1.87 -5.56 -17.54
N LEU A 69 -2.05 -6.39 -16.52
CA LEU A 69 -1.66 -7.79 -16.56
C LEU A 69 -2.51 -8.61 -17.53
N PHE A 70 -3.83 -8.50 -17.44
CA PHE A 70 -4.77 -9.27 -18.26
C PHE A 70 -5.01 -8.65 -19.64
N GLY A 71 -4.78 -7.34 -19.80
CA GLY A 71 -4.96 -6.61 -21.06
C GLY A 71 -3.81 -6.79 -22.05
N ASN A 72 -2.73 -7.48 -21.69
CA ASN A 72 -1.61 -7.75 -22.59
C ASN A 72 -1.38 -9.28 -22.73
N PRO A 73 -1.51 -9.85 -23.95
CA PRO A 73 -1.28 -11.29 -24.17
C PRO A 73 0.14 -11.74 -23.75
N ALA A 74 1.14 -10.85 -23.82
CA ALA A 74 2.49 -11.12 -23.33
C ALA A 74 2.56 -11.19 -21.80
N GLY A 75 1.67 -10.48 -21.08
CA GLY A 75 1.56 -10.52 -19.61
C GLY A 75 0.99 -11.84 -19.11
N VAL A 76 -0.01 -12.38 -19.80
CA VAL A 76 -0.59 -13.71 -19.53
C VAL A 76 0.43 -14.82 -19.83
N GLY A 77 1.20 -14.68 -20.91
CA GLY A 77 2.32 -15.58 -21.23
C GLY A 77 3.47 -15.52 -20.20
N TYR A 78 3.70 -14.36 -19.57
CA TYR A 78 4.64 -14.19 -18.45
C TYR A 78 4.18 -14.88 -17.16
N PHE A 79 2.87 -14.96 -16.94
CA PHE A 79 2.26 -15.68 -15.81
C PHE A 79 2.36 -17.21 -15.96
N LEU A 80 2.27 -17.69 -17.21
CA LEU A 80 2.25 -19.12 -17.53
C LEU A 80 3.64 -19.72 -17.75
N LYS A 81 4.64 -18.89 -18.12
CA LYS A 81 6.05 -19.31 -18.16
C LYS A 81 6.69 -19.12 -16.79
N ALA A 82 6.50 -20.12 -15.92
CA ALA A 82 7.20 -20.22 -14.64
C ALA A 82 8.72 -20.52 -14.81
N ASP A 83 9.15 -20.95 -16.00
CA ASP A 83 10.54 -21.30 -16.28
C ASP A 83 11.34 -20.07 -16.71
N GLY A 84 12.10 -19.51 -15.76
CA GLY A 84 13.12 -18.50 -16.01
C GLY A 84 13.21 -17.41 -14.92
N ILE A 85 14.35 -16.73 -14.90
CA ILE A 85 14.65 -15.59 -14.02
C ILE A 85 13.58 -14.47 -14.13
N TYR A 86 12.93 -14.34 -15.28
CA TYR A 86 11.87 -13.38 -15.54
C TYR A 86 10.52 -13.70 -14.86
N GLY A 87 10.18 -14.99 -14.70
CA GLY A 87 8.94 -15.43 -14.06
C GLY A 87 8.98 -15.26 -12.54
N THR A 88 10.12 -15.58 -11.91
CA THR A 88 10.31 -15.43 -10.46
C THR A 88 10.20 -13.97 -10.02
N THR A 89 10.76 -13.03 -10.78
CA THR A 89 10.67 -11.58 -10.53
C THR A 89 9.25 -11.06 -10.53
N PHE A 90 8.41 -11.61 -11.41
CA PHE A 90 7.01 -11.23 -11.49
C PHE A 90 6.23 -11.72 -10.25
N HIS A 91 6.44 -12.97 -9.82
CA HIS A 91 5.81 -13.51 -8.61
C HIS A 91 6.25 -12.76 -7.34
N VAL A 92 7.53 -12.38 -7.24
CA VAL A 92 8.05 -11.58 -6.11
C VAL A 92 7.37 -10.21 -6.05
N LYS A 93 7.17 -9.54 -7.19
CA LYS A 93 6.45 -8.26 -7.24
C LYS A 93 5.00 -8.41 -6.77
N LEU A 94 4.31 -9.45 -7.24
CA LEU A 94 2.92 -9.71 -6.83
C LEU A 94 2.84 -10.03 -5.32
N LEU A 95 3.77 -10.84 -4.80
CA LEU A 95 3.87 -11.15 -3.38
C LEU A 95 4.06 -9.89 -2.55
N LEU A 96 4.91 -8.95 -3.00
CA LEU A 96 5.10 -7.67 -2.30
C LEU A 96 3.83 -6.83 -2.25
N VAL A 97 3.06 -6.79 -3.34
CA VAL A 97 1.76 -6.09 -3.35
C VAL A 97 0.80 -6.74 -2.35
N VAL A 98 0.75 -8.07 -2.29
CA VAL A 98 -0.08 -8.79 -1.30
C VAL A 98 0.37 -8.48 0.12
N ILE A 99 1.67 -8.49 0.40
CA ILE A 99 2.22 -8.10 1.71
C ILE A 99 1.81 -6.67 2.06
N LEU A 100 1.87 -5.75 1.10
CA LEU A 100 1.49 -4.35 1.33
C LEU A 100 -0.02 -4.21 1.65
N ILE A 101 -0.88 -4.96 0.96
CA ILE A 101 -2.32 -5.04 1.28
C ILE A 101 -2.51 -5.58 2.70
N VAL A 102 -1.81 -6.65 3.08
CA VAL A 102 -1.89 -7.21 4.44
C VAL A 102 -1.48 -6.18 5.48
N ILE A 103 -0.38 -5.45 5.26
CA ILE A 103 0.07 -4.38 6.16
C ILE A 103 -0.98 -3.28 6.27
N ASP A 104 -1.57 -2.85 5.15
CA ASP A 104 -2.65 -1.85 5.11
C ASP A 104 -3.88 -2.29 5.94
N GLN A 105 -4.31 -3.54 5.81
CA GLN A 105 -5.43 -4.08 6.58
C GLN A 105 -5.09 -4.24 8.07
N VAL A 106 -3.86 -4.66 8.40
CA VAL A 106 -3.39 -4.73 9.80
C VAL A 106 -3.33 -3.32 10.42
N PHE A 107 -2.91 -2.32 9.66
CA PHE A 107 -2.93 -0.92 10.10
C PHE A 107 -4.36 -0.46 10.39
N LEU A 108 -5.31 -0.70 9.47
CA LEU A 108 -6.72 -0.37 9.67
C LEU A 108 -7.29 -1.03 10.93
N TYR A 109 -6.99 -2.31 11.16
CA TYR A 109 -7.42 -3.04 12.35
C TYR A 109 -6.86 -2.42 13.64
N LYS A 110 -5.56 -2.11 13.66
CA LYS A 110 -4.91 -1.47 14.82
C LYS A 110 -5.44 -0.07 15.08
N MET A 111 -5.67 0.72 14.03
CA MET A 111 -6.24 2.06 14.11
C MET A 111 -7.66 2.01 14.73
N ARG A 112 -8.54 1.14 14.21
CA ARG A 112 -9.89 0.95 14.76
C ARG A 112 -9.89 0.47 16.22
N THR A 113 -8.96 -0.42 16.55
CA THR A 113 -8.80 -0.92 17.93
C THR A 113 -8.32 0.21 18.85
N PHE A 114 -7.41 1.06 18.39
CA PHE A 114 -6.95 2.22 19.12
C PHE A 114 -8.08 3.23 19.36
N HIS A 115 -8.90 3.52 18.35
CA HIS A 115 -10.07 4.41 18.50
C HIS A 115 -11.08 3.90 19.51
N LYS A 116 -11.29 2.58 19.59
CA LYS A 116 -12.26 1.98 20.53
C LYS A 116 -11.74 1.91 21.96
N ASN A 117 -10.47 1.57 22.15
CA ASN A 117 -9.93 1.23 23.46
C ASN A 117 -9.10 2.37 24.08
N GLY A 118 -8.75 3.41 23.33
CA GLY A 118 -7.91 4.53 23.79
C GLY A 118 -6.45 4.18 24.11
N VAL A 119 -6.09 2.89 24.14
CA VAL A 119 -4.72 2.41 24.36
C VAL A 119 -4.01 2.18 23.04
N GLY A 120 -3.16 3.13 22.64
CA GLY A 120 -2.36 3.08 21.43
C GLY A 120 -0.86 2.98 21.72
N ASN A 121 -0.15 2.12 21.00
CA ASN A 121 1.31 2.03 21.10
C ASN A 121 1.97 2.76 19.93
N ARG A 122 2.57 3.92 20.20
CA ARG A 122 3.33 4.69 19.20
C ARG A 122 4.39 3.86 18.48
N LYS A 123 5.12 3.00 19.20
CA LYS A 123 6.18 2.18 18.61
C LYS A 123 5.61 1.25 17.54
N ALA A 124 4.41 0.72 17.74
CA ALA A 124 3.74 -0.12 16.75
C ALA A 124 3.35 0.67 15.49
N PHE A 125 2.81 1.89 15.64
CA PHE A 125 2.49 2.75 14.49
C PHE A 125 3.73 3.20 13.72
N MET A 126 4.82 3.56 14.41
CA MET A 126 6.10 3.90 13.77
C MET A 126 6.76 2.69 13.09
N ALA A 127 6.64 1.49 13.67
CA ALA A 127 7.11 0.26 13.04
C ALA A 127 6.33 -0.03 11.75
N MET A 128 5.00 0.18 11.76
CA MET A 128 4.18 0.06 10.55
C MET A 128 4.57 1.09 9.49
N HIS A 129 4.75 2.36 9.88
CA HIS A 129 5.23 3.41 8.98
C HIS A 129 6.56 3.01 8.30
N GLY A 130 7.52 2.51 9.09
CA GLY A 130 8.79 2.01 8.59
C GLY A 130 8.63 0.80 7.65
N SER A 131 7.76 -0.16 8.01
CA SER A 131 7.52 -1.35 7.18
C SER A 131 6.88 -1.01 5.83
N ILE A 132 5.96 -0.04 5.79
CA ILE A 132 5.33 0.47 4.56
C ILE A 132 6.40 1.13 3.69
N GLY A 133 7.23 2.01 4.27
CA GLY A 133 8.29 2.65 3.51
C GLY A 133 9.34 1.70 2.99
N LEU A 134 9.73 0.70 3.79
CA LEU A 134 10.63 -0.35 3.33
C LEU A 134 10.02 -1.13 2.16
N CYS A 135 8.73 -1.49 2.23
CA CYS A 135 8.04 -2.16 1.14
C CYS A 135 8.05 -1.31 -0.15
N PHE A 136 7.74 -0.01 -0.08
CA PHE A 136 7.79 0.88 -1.24
C PHE A 136 9.20 1.02 -1.82
N ILE A 137 10.23 1.13 -0.98
CA ILE A 137 11.64 1.16 -1.43
C ILE A 137 11.99 -0.14 -2.16
N ILE A 138 11.66 -1.30 -1.60
CA ILE A 138 11.91 -2.60 -2.24
C ILE A 138 11.17 -2.70 -3.57
N ILE A 139 9.91 -2.25 -3.65
CA ILE A 139 9.14 -2.22 -4.91
C ILE A 139 9.86 -1.39 -5.98
N VAL A 140 10.32 -0.18 -5.63
CA VAL A 140 11.03 0.73 -6.55
C VAL A 140 12.37 0.14 -6.98
N ILE A 141 13.13 -0.46 -6.04
CA ILE A 141 14.39 -1.13 -6.35
C ILE A 141 14.16 -2.30 -7.30
N LEU A 142 13.16 -3.16 -7.05
CA LEU A 142 12.78 -4.26 -7.96
C LEU A 142 12.23 -3.77 -9.31
N MET A 143 11.78 -2.52 -9.39
CA MET A 143 11.39 -1.86 -10.63
C MET A 143 12.61 -1.40 -11.44
N MET A 144 13.59 -0.77 -10.79
CA MET A 144 14.81 -0.27 -11.45
C MET A 144 15.85 -1.35 -11.73
N THR A 145 16.01 -2.28 -10.80
CA THR A 145 17.04 -3.31 -10.90
C THR A 145 16.53 -4.50 -11.71
N ARG A 146 17.28 -4.83 -12.76
CA ARG A 146 17.24 -6.16 -13.38
C ARG A 146 18.01 -7.20 -12.55
N VAL A 147 18.08 -7.05 -11.22
CA VAL A 147 18.91 -7.92 -10.35
C VAL A 147 18.37 -9.36 -10.31
N LEU A 148 17.14 -9.56 -10.77
CA LEU A 148 16.55 -10.86 -11.07
C LEU A 148 16.12 -10.92 -12.55
N ALA A 149 16.97 -10.48 -13.48
CA ALA A 149 16.74 -10.52 -14.93
C ALA A 149 18.00 -10.92 -15.71
#